data_AF-A0A0V1HRV7-F1
#
_entry.id   AF-A0A0V1HRV7-F1
#
_cell.length_a   1.000
_cell.length_b   1.000
_cell.length_c   1.000
_cell.angle_alpha   90.00
_cell.angle_beta   90.00
_cell.angle_gamma   90.00
#
_symmetry.space_group_name_H-M   'P 1'
#
loop_
_entity.id
_entity.type
_entity.pdbx_description
1 polymer ?
#
loop_
_entity_poly.entity_id
_entity_poly.type
_entity_poly.pdbx_seq_one_letter_code
_entity_poly.pdbx_strand_id
1 'polypeptide(L)'
;MYHLSPNDMLIFATEAGMRLLARSNCWCGDGTFEIIPSLYQQLFTLHVFMRGKLLPVVYYLTVRKDLPTYSRIFEVLYSKAEELGVKLDPAKFVCDFETALIPAIQGNFSKPGYRVAFSTFAKLCFARAAGFA
;
A
#
# COMPACT_ATOMS: atom_id res chain seq x y z
N MET A 1 4.00 -12.41 -11.40
CA MET A 1 3.54 -11.05 -11.73
C MET A 1 2.10 -11.19 -12.18
N TYR A 2 1.16 -10.65 -11.42
CA TYR A 2 -0.26 -10.73 -11.75
C TYR A 2 -0.67 -9.46 -12.47
N HIS A 3 -1.48 -9.57 -13.51
CA HIS A 3 -2.08 -8.43 -14.19
C HIS A 3 -3.57 -8.49 -13.91
N LEU A 4 -4.08 -7.52 -13.16
CA LEU A 4 -5.51 -7.29 -13.04
C LEU A 4 -5.77 -5.92 -13.66
N SER A 5 -6.43 -5.91 -14.80
CA SER A 5 -6.86 -4.69 -15.50
C SER A 5 -8.38 -4.55 -15.40
N PRO A 6 -8.93 -3.87 -14.38
CA PRO A 6 -9.95 -2.88 -14.69
C PRO A 6 -9.25 -1.75 -15.46
N ASN A 7 -9.92 -1.13 -16.44
CA ASN A 7 -9.36 -0.15 -17.40
C ASN A 7 -8.56 1.06 -16.81
N ASP A 8 -8.43 1.14 -15.48
CA ASP A 8 -7.99 2.31 -14.71
C ASP A 8 -6.86 2.03 -13.70
N MET A 9 -6.41 0.77 -13.54
CA MET A 9 -5.41 0.44 -12.51
C MET A 9 -4.59 -0.80 -12.86
N LEU A 10 -3.27 -0.75 -12.64
CA LEU A 10 -2.38 -1.91 -12.68
C LEU A 10 -1.86 -2.23 -11.28
N ILE A 11 -1.69 -3.51 -10.98
CA ILE A 11 -1.21 -3.99 -9.68
C ILE A 11 -0.04 -4.95 -9.92
N PHE A 12 1.06 -4.76 -9.20
CA PHE A 12 2.21 -5.64 -9.24
C PHE A 12 2.52 -6.16 -7.84
N ALA A 13 2.48 -7.47 -7.68
CA ALA A 13 2.92 -8.17 -6.48
C ALA A 13 3.55 -9.51 -6.83
N THR A 14 4.46 -9.96 -5.96
CA THR A 14 4.91 -11.36 -5.94
C THR A 14 4.20 -12.09 -4.81
N GLU A 15 4.07 -13.42 -4.92
CA GLU A 15 3.53 -14.22 -3.82
C GLU A 15 4.36 -14.04 -2.53
N ALA A 16 5.69 -13.98 -2.64
CA ALA A 16 6.57 -13.69 -1.53
C ALA A 16 6.27 -12.32 -0.89
N GLY A 17 6.05 -11.29 -1.72
CA GLY A 17 5.65 -9.95 -1.27
C GLY A 17 4.31 -9.97 -0.51
N MET A 18 3.31 -10.67 -1.04
CA MET A 18 2.00 -10.85 -0.38
C MET A 18 2.12 -11.59 0.95
N ARG A 19 2.94 -12.64 1.02
CA ARG A 19 3.23 -13.36 2.27
C ARG A 19 3.97 -12.50 3.29
N LEU A 20 4.90 -11.66 2.84
CA LEU A 20 5.57 -10.69 3.72
C LEU A 20 4.59 -9.64 4.26
N LEU A 21 3.70 -9.14 3.40
CA LEU A 21 2.65 -8.20 3.78
C LEU A 21 1.72 -8.80 4.84
N ALA A 22 1.27 -10.05 4.65
CA ALA A 22 0.44 -10.79 5.60
C ALA A 22 1.10 -11.00 6.97
N ARG A 23 2.44 -11.18 7.00
CA ARG A 23 3.21 -11.35 8.25
C ARG A 23 3.53 -10.03 8.94
N SER A 24 3.34 -8.90 8.27
CA SER A 24 3.67 -7.59 8.83
C SER A 24 2.49 -7.01 9.60
N ASN A 25 2.73 -6.67 10.86
CA ASN A 25 1.76 -5.96 11.69
C ASN A 25 1.67 -4.45 11.37
N CYS A 26 2.60 -3.92 10.58
CA CYS A 26 2.68 -2.50 10.22
C CYS A 26 2.89 -2.35 8.73
N TRP A 27 1.95 -1.70 8.06
CA TRP A 27 2.06 -1.38 6.64
C TRP A 27 2.35 0.10 6.48
N CYS A 28 3.16 0.44 5.48
CA CYS A 28 3.39 1.81 5.07
C CYS A 28 2.92 1.99 3.63
N GLY A 29 1.99 2.92 3.39
CA GLY A 29 1.56 3.32 2.06
C GLY A 29 2.30 4.57 1.62
N ASP A 30 2.84 4.56 0.40
CA ASP A 30 3.55 5.70 -0.19
C ASP A 30 3.11 5.97 -1.63
N GLY A 31 2.91 7.25 -1.93
CA GLY A 31 2.45 7.75 -3.23
C GLY A 31 3.55 8.55 -3.91
N THR A 32 4.07 8.04 -5.03
CA THR A 32 5.03 8.76 -5.88
C THR A 32 4.36 9.30 -7.14
N PHE A 33 4.63 10.57 -7.47
CA PHE A 33 3.92 11.31 -8.52
C PHE A 33 4.82 11.80 -9.67
N GLU A 34 6.12 11.93 -9.44
CA GLU A 34 7.01 12.67 -10.35
C GLU A 34 7.48 11.85 -11.55
N ILE A 35 7.54 10.51 -11.43
CA ILE A 35 8.07 9.63 -12.47
C ILE A 35 7.06 8.51 -12.73
N ILE A 36 5.98 8.83 -13.44
CA ILE A 36 4.96 7.86 -13.84
C ILE A 36 4.63 8.01 -15.33
N PRO A 37 4.26 6.94 -16.04
CA PRO A 37 3.81 7.06 -17.43
C PRO A 37 2.60 7.98 -17.53
N SER A 38 2.50 8.75 -18.61
CA SER A 38 1.45 9.77 -18.81
C SER A 38 0.01 9.25 -18.77
N LEU A 39 -0.18 7.94 -18.89
CA LEU A 39 -1.47 7.26 -18.75
C LEU A 39 -1.95 7.18 -17.29
N TYR A 40 -1.07 7.35 -16.31
CA TYR A 40 -1.35 7.21 -14.89
C TYR A 40 -1.12 8.53 -14.14
N GLN A 41 -1.80 8.70 -13.01
CA GLN A 41 -1.68 9.86 -12.13
C GLN A 41 -0.85 9.58 -10.87
N GLN A 42 -0.64 8.30 -10.51
CA GLN A 42 0.14 7.92 -9.33
C GLN A 42 0.74 6.52 -9.45
N LEU A 43 1.91 6.35 -8.85
CA LEU A 43 2.41 5.07 -8.35
C LEU A 43 2.18 5.02 -6.84
N PHE A 44 1.24 4.21 -6.39
CA PHE A 44 1.01 3.92 -4.98
C PHE A 44 1.69 2.60 -4.60
N THR A 45 2.30 2.52 -3.43
CA THR A 45 3.09 1.37 -3.01
C THR A 45 2.80 0.99 -1.56
N LEU A 46 2.77 -0.31 -1.27
CA LEU A 46 2.68 -0.83 0.08
C LEU A 46 3.98 -1.49 0.48
N HIS A 47 4.45 -1.09 1.65
CA HIS A 47 5.75 -1.47 2.16
C HIS A 47 5.64 -2.15 3.53
N VAL A 48 6.64 -2.97 3.81
CA VAL A 48 6.84 -3.62 5.10
C VAL A 48 8.22 -3.34 5.63
N PHE A 49 8.34 -3.26 6.97
CA PHE A 49 9.64 -3.12 7.60
C PHE A 49 10.27 -4.50 7.81
N MET A 50 11.44 -4.72 7.22
CA MET A 50 12.18 -5.97 7.34
C MET A 50 13.67 -5.66 7.52
N ARG A 51 14.28 -6.19 8.59
CA ARG A 51 15.72 -6.09 8.89
C ARG A 51 16.26 -4.64 8.82
N GLY A 52 15.56 -3.71 9.45
CA GLY A 52 15.98 -2.30 9.48
C GLY A 52 15.61 -1.50 8.23
N LYS A 53 15.05 -2.14 7.20
CA LYS A 53 14.75 -1.52 5.90
C LYS A 53 13.25 -1.51 5.62
N LEU A 54 12.78 -0.47 4.95
CA LEU A 54 11.42 -0.40 4.44
C LEU A 54 11.43 -0.92 3.00
N LEU A 55 10.72 -2.01 2.77
CA LEU A 55 10.76 -2.74 1.51
C LEU A 55 9.41 -2.67 0.79
N PRO A 56 9.41 -2.26 -0.48
CA PRO A 56 8.21 -2.33 -1.29
C PRO A 56 7.86 -3.74 -1.70
N VAL A 57 6.62 -4.14 -1.43
CA VAL A 57 6.12 -5.50 -1.67
C VAL A 57 4.90 -5.55 -2.58
N VAL A 58 4.14 -4.46 -2.67
CA VAL A 58 3.03 -4.31 -3.61
C VAL A 58 3.05 -2.92 -4.23
N TYR A 59 2.76 -2.85 -5.53
CA TYR A 59 2.76 -1.62 -6.31
C TYR A 59 1.43 -1.48 -7.07
N TYR A 60 0.93 -0.27 -7.17
CA TYR A 60 -0.30 0.09 -7.85
C TYR A 60 -0.06 1.30 -8.75
N LEU A 61 -0.31 1.18 -10.05
CA LEU A 61 -0.39 2.34 -10.93
C LEU A 61 -1.85 2.70 -11.13
N THR A 62 -2.24 3.92 -10.79
CA THR A 62 -3.63 4.35 -10.85
C THR A 62 -3.81 5.57 -11.75
N VAL A 63 -4.93 5.61 -12.47
CA VAL A 63 -5.29 6.77 -13.31
C VAL A 63 -6.00 7.88 -12.52
N ARG A 64 -6.38 7.62 -11.26
CA ARG A 64 -7.06 8.55 -10.34
C ARG A 64 -6.52 8.42 -8.91
N LYS A 65 -6.78 9.45 -8.11
CA LYS A 65 -6.39 9.58 -6.68
C LYS A 65 -7.60 9.83 -5.78
N ASP A 66 -8.70 9.14 -6.06
CA ASP A 66 -9.96 9.31 -5.36
C ASP A 66 -10.25 8.15 -4.40
N LEU A 67 -11.21 8.37 -3.50
CA LEU A 67 -11.60 7.38 -2.49
C LEU A 67 -12.01 6.03 -3.13
N PRO A 68 -12.87 6.00 -4.18
CA PRO A 68 -13.22 4.75 -4.84
C PRO A 68 -12.01 3.98 -5.38
N THR A 69 -11.02 4.68 -5.94
CA THR A 69 -9.80 4.06 -6.46
C THR A 69 -8.99 3.41 -5.34
N TYR A 70 -8.83 4.08 -4.20
CA TYR A 70 -8.14 3.49 -3.04
C TYR A 70 -8.92 2.34 -2.39
N SER A 71 -10.23 2.44 -2.28
CA SER A 71 -11.04 1.32 -1.80
C SER A 71 -10.86 0.10 -2.72
N ARG A 72 -10.86 0.33 -4.04
CA ARG A 72 -10.66 -0.73 -5.02
C ARG A 72 -9.28 -1.38 -4.94
N ILE A 73 -8.23 -0.60 -4.67
CA ILE A 73 -6.88 -1.10 -4.39
C ILE A 73 -6.93 -2.17 -3.30
N PHE A 74 -7.57 -1.85 -2.16
CA PHE A 74 -7.63 -2.76 -1.02
C PHE A 74 -8.52 -3.97 -1.29
N GLU A 75 -9.67 -3.80 -1.94
CA GLU A 75 -10.53 -4.92 -2.34
C GLU A 75 -9.78 -5.96 -3.17
N VAL A 76 -9.04 -5.50 -4.18
CA VAL A 76 -8.28 -6.40 -5.07
C VAL A 76 -7.13 -7.06 -4.31
N LEU A 77 -6.46 -6.33 -3.42
CA LEU A 77 -5.40 -6.87 -2.57
C LEU A 77 -5.93 -8.00 -1.67
N TYR A 78 -7.07 -7.80 -1.03
CA TYR A 78 -7.73 -8.80 -0.19
C TYR A 78 -8.18 -10.03 -0.99
N SER A 79 -8.78 -9.82 -2.15
CA SER A 79 -9.15 -10.92 -3.05
C SER A 79 -7.94 -11.76 -3.46
N LYS A 80 -6.79 -11.15 -3.78
CA LYS A 80 -5.57 -11.91 -4.07
C LYS A 80 -4.96 -12.60 -2.87
N ALA A 81 -5.09 -12.03 -1.68
CA ALA A 81 -4.66 -12.71 -0.48
C ALA A 81 -5.48 -13.98 -0.20
N GLU A 82 -6.80 -13.90 -0.38
CA GLU A 82 -7.71 -15.03 -0.24
C GLU A 82 -7.36 -16.16 -1.22
N GLU A 83 -7.14 -15.84 -2.50
CA GLU A 83 -6.70 -16.82 -3.51
C GLU A 83 -5.38 -17.52 -3.14
N LEU A 84 -4.46 -16.81 -2.49
CA LEU A 84 -3.18 -17.36 -2.03
C LEU A 84 -3.28 -18.10 -0.68
N GLY A 85 -4.46 -18.13 -0.06
CA GLY A 85 -4.68 -18.70 1.27
C GLY A 85 -3.94 -17.93 2.38
N VAL A 86 -3.70 -16.63 2.20
CA VAL A 86 -3.03 -15.77 3.19
C VAL A 86 -4.01 -14.77 3.77
N LYS A 87 -3.94 -14.57 5.09
CA LYS A 87 -4.78 -13.59 5.79
C LYS A 87 -4.02 -12.27 5.93
N LEU A 88 -4.59 -11.19 5.41
CA LEU A 88 -4.08 -9.84 5.64
C LEU A 88 -4.74 -9.25 6.89
N ASP A 89 -3.92 -8.89 7.88
CA ASP A 89 -4.40 -8.35 9.16
C ASP A 89 -3.41 -7.35 9.79
N PRO A 90 -3.15 -6.20 9.14
CA PRO A 90 -2.25 -5.22 9.72
C PRO A 90 -2.86 -4.61 11.00
N ALA A 91 -2.05 -4.45 12.04
CA ALA A 91 -2.45 -3.74 13.26
C ALA A 91 -2.27 -2.21 13.13
N LYS A 92 -1.37 -1.78 12.25
CA LYS A 92 -1.03 -0.38 12.01
C LYS A 92 -0.88 -0.10 10.52
N PHE A 93 -1.32 1.08 10.11
CA PHE A 93 -1.08 1.60 8.77
C PHE A 93 -0.55 3.02 8.86
N VAL A 94 0.59 3.24 8.21
CA VAL A 94 1.25 4.55 8.11
C VAL A 94 1.12 5.04 6.68
N CYS A 95 0.66 6.26 6.48
CA CYS A 95 0.58 6.84 5.14
C CYS A 95 0.81 8.36 5.15
N ASP A 96 1.16 8.88 3.98
CA ASP A 96 1.16 10.31 3.71
C ASP A 96 -0.27 10.87 3.84
N PHE A 97 -0.36 12.18 4.09
CA PHE A 97 -1.62 12.88 4.34
C PHE A 97 -2.38 13.09 3.01
N GLU A 98 -2.99 12.02 2.51
CA GLU A 98 -3.79 12.03 1.30
C GLU A 98 -5.28 11.89 1.63
N THR A 99 -6.06 12.93 1.34
CA THR A 99 -7.46 13.09 1.76
C THR A 99 -8.36 11.92 1.38
N ALA A 100 -8.10 11.28 0.23
CA ALA A 100 -8.87 10.14 -0.26
C ALA A 100 -8.43 8.79 0.32
N LEU A 101 -7.16 8.65 0.69
CA LEU A 101 -6.56 7.40 1.18
C LEU A 101 -7.00 7.08 2.61
N ILE A 102 -7.09 8.11 3.47
CA ILE A 102 -7.49 7.97 4.87
C ILE A 102 -8.88 7.29 5.02
N PRO A 103 -9.95 7.81 4.39
CA PRO A 103 -11.26 7.18 4.47
C PRO A 103 -11.30 5.80 3.80
N ALA A 104 -10.51 5.55 2.74
CA ALA A 104 -10.40 4.22 2.14
C ALA A 104 -9.82 3.20 3.12
N ILE A 105 -8.76 3.57 3.84
CA ILE A 105 -8.17 2.72 4.88
C ILE A 105 -9.20 2.47 5.97
N GLN A 106 -9.86 3.49 6.50
CA GLN A 106 -10.85 3.32 7.58
C GLN A 106 -12.04 2.44 7.17
N GLY A 107 -12.49 2.55 5.92
CA GLY A 107 -13.57 1.73 5.37
C GLY A 107 -13.18 0.26 5.13
N ASN A 108 -11.91 -0.02 4.81
CA ASN A 108 -11.42 -1.38 4.57
C ASN A 108 -10.86 -2.07 5.83
N PHE A 109 -10.43 -1.30 6.83
CA PHE A 109 -9.80 -1.80 8.05
C PHE A 109 -10.57 -1.31 9.29
N SER A 110 -11.59 -2.06 9.72
CA SER A 110 -12.51 -1.61 10.79
C SER A 110 -12.42 -2.40 12.11
N LYS A 111 -11.26 -3.00 12.43
CA LYS A 111 -11.12 -3.79 13.66
C LYS A 111 -10.87 -2.93 14.90
N PRO A 112 -11.43 -3.31 16.07
CA PRO A 112 -11.09 -2.68 17.35
C PRO A 112 -9.57 -2.70 17.59
N GLY A 113 -8.98 -1.53 17.85
CA GLY A 113 -7.54 -1.39 18.11
C GLY A 113 -6.64 -1.20 16.87
N TYR A 114 -7.22 -1.19 15.66
CA TYR A 114 -6.52 -0.76 14.45
C TYR A 114 -6.11 0.72 14.57
N ARG A 115 -4.83 1.03 14.26
CA ARG A 115 -4.30 2.39 14.35
C ARG A 115 -3.83 2.87 12.99
N VAL A 116 -4.42 3.96 12.51
CA VAL A 116 -3.91 4.72 11.38
C VAL A 116 -3.05 5.85 11.91
N ALA A 117 -1.80 5.92 11.46
CA ALA A 117 -0.90 7.02 11.76
C ALA A 117 -0.62 7.79 10.47
N PHE A 118 -0.87 9.10 10.51
CA PHE A 118 -0.63 9.98 9.37
C PHE A 118 0.71 10.65 9.55
N SER A 119 1.54 10.66 8.51
CA SER A 119 2.86 11.24 8.64
C SER A 119 3.42 11.70 7.31
N THR A 120 3.78 12.97 7.20
CA THR A 120 4.77 13.45 6.22
C THR A 120 6.13 12.75 6.39
N PHE A 121 6.31 12.06 7.53
CA PHE A 121 7.47 11.30 7.95
C PHE A 121 7.53 9.89 7.34
N ALA A 122 6.55 9.44 6.54
CA ALA A 122 6.75 8.22 5.74
C ALA A 122 8.04 8.40 4.93
N LYS A 123 8.20 9.56 4.27
CA LYS A 123 9.44 10.04 3.62
C LYS A 123 10.69 10.01 4.52
N LEU A 124 10.58 10.34 5.80
CA LEU A 124 11.73 10.32 6.72
C LEU A 124 12.06 8.92 7.26
N CYS A 125 11.06 8.05 7.43
CA CYS A 125 11.26 6.63 7.71
C CYS A 125 11.92 5.92 6.53
N PHE A 126 11.60 6.30 5.28
CA PHE A 126 12.35 5.87 4.09
C PHE A 126 13.81 6.31 4.13
N ALA A 127 14.07 7.59 4.44
CA ALA A 127 15.44 8.13 4.50
C ALA A 127 16.31 7.42 5.57
N ARG A 128 15.75 7.15 6.76
CA ARG A 128 16.45 6.42 7.84
C ARG A 128 16.68 4.94 7.53
N ALA A 129 15.73 4.27 6.88
CA ALA A 129 15.85 2.87 6.47
C ALA A 129 16.86 2.68 5.31
N ALA A 130 17.09 3.71 4.50
CA ALA A 130 18.05 3.72 3.39
C ALA A 130 19.49 4.05 3.82
N GLY A 131 19.75 4.35 5.11
CA GLY A 131 21.11 4.63 5.60
C GLY A 131 21.64 6.03 5.25
N PHE A 132 20.77 6.99 4.93
CA PHE A 132 21.16 8.39 4.80
C PHE A 132 20.91 9.13 6.13
N ALA A 133 21.75 8.84 7.13
CA ALA A 133 22.02 9.67 8.31
C ALA A 133 23.28 9.16 9.03
#